data_AF-A0A8R1DI82-F1
#
_entry.id   AF-A0A8R1DI82-F1
#
_cell.length_a   1.000
_cell.length_b   1.000
_cell.length_c   1.000
_cell.angle_alpha   90.00
_cell.angle_beta   90.00
_cell.angle_gamma   90.00
#
_symmetry.space_group_name_H-M   'P 1'
#
loop_
_entity.id
_entity.type
_entity.pdbx_description
1 polymer ?
#
loop_
_entity_poly.entity_id
_entity_poly.type
_entity_poly.pdbx_seq_one_letter_code
_entity_poly.pdbx_strand_id
1 'polypeptide(L)'
;MERKNAAAKSEEAGSAHVELNRLYEIAKEKIEAVRLGSSSIDSKQLANHVKEAQRLLRSMQAKNNSLKSLAKEIPVLSERKEVEVNVQSHEKQINLLQRKLKEASDDVGKEIAAEDRRALLLTKDGKLATGSVKVAAHEERANRLQDLVAKMSRQVDSGEQAMSSLVHSSSVLGHTQNEYDNQKGHISVSKCAPQYFPHHENCGF
;
A
#
# COMPACT_ATOMS: atom_id res chain seq x y z
N MET A 1 14.66 11.16 56.28
CA MET A 1 15.10 10.32 55.14
C MET A 1 14.49 10.75 53.81
N GLU A 2 13.23 11.23 53.80
CA GLU A 2 12.51 11.60 52.56
C GLU A 2 13.19 12.67 51.69
N ARG A 3 13.78 13.72 52.29
CA ARG A 3 14.50 14.76 51.51
C ARG A 3 15.75 14.26 50.79
N LYS A 4 16.48 13.30 51.39
CA LYS A 4 17.63 12.65 50.73
C LYS A 4 17.18 11.77 49.55
N ASN A 5 16.04 11.11 49.70
CA ASN A 5 15.44 10.31 48.63
C ASN A 5 14.90 11.18 47.48
N ALA A 6 14.32 12.34 47.79
CA ALA A 6 13.86 13.31 46.79
C ALA A 6 15.01 13.86 45.95
N ALA A 7 16.12 14.27 46.59
CA ALA A 7 17.31 14.75 45.89
C ALA A 7 17.93 13.66 45.00
N ALA A 8 17.99 12.42 45.49
CA ALA A 8 18.51 11.28 44.72
C ALA A 8 17.69 11.02 43.44
N LYS A 9 16.34 11.10 43.51
CA LYS A 9 15.48 10.93 42.33
C LYS A 9 15.62 12.04 41.31
N SER A 10 15.86 13.27 41.76
CA SER A 10 16.12 14.42 40.88
C SER A 10 17.46 14.28 40.15
N GLU A 11 18.50 13.86 40.88
CA GLU A 11 19.82 13.57 40.31
C GLU A 11 19.79 12.40 39.31
N GLU A 12 19.04 11.34 39.63
CA GLU A 12 18.79 10.21 38.72
C GLU A 12 18.09 10.66 37.43
N ALA A 13 17.15 11.60 37.53
CA ALA A 13 16.46 12.17 36.37
C ALA A 13 17.42 12.96 35.47
N GLY A 14 18.31 13.74 36.07
CA GLY A 14 19.36 14.48 35.37
C GLY A 14 20.33 13.55 34.64
N SER A 15 20.79 12.49 35.31
CA SER A 15 21.66 11.48 34.71
C SER A 15 20.99 10.77 33.51
N ALA A 16 19.73 10.35 33.68
CA ALA A 16 18.94 9.74 32.61
C ALA A 16 18.72 10.68 31.42
N HIS A 17 18.52 11.98 31.66
CA HIS A 17 18.40 12.98 30.60
C HIS A 17 19.71 13.12 29.79
N VAL A 18 20.86 13.18 30.46
CA VAL A 18 22.17 13.24 29.79
C VAL A 18 22.43 11.99 28.96
N GLU A 19 22.10 10.81 29.49
CA GLU A 19 22.25 9.55 28.76
C GLU A 19 21.33 9.49 27.54
N LEU A 20 20.09 9.96 27.64
CA LEU A 20 19.16 10.06 26.51
C LEU A 20 19.69 10.99 25.41
N ASN A 21 20.28 12.14 25.76
CA ASN A 21 20.92 13.04 24.77
C ASN A 21 22.10 12.35 24.08
N ARG A 22 22.91 11.57 24.81
CA ARG A 22 23.99 10.79 24.22
C ARG A 22 23.48 9.73 23.24
N LEU A 23 22.42 9.01 23.62
CA LEU A 23 21.79 8.02 22.74
C LEU A 23 21.15 8.66 21.51
N TYR A 24 20.59 9.86 21.65
CA TYR A 24 20.04 10.63 20.54
C TYR A 24 21.10 10.94 19.48
N GLU A 25 22.27 11.45 19.88
CA GLU A 25 23.34 11.75 18.91
C GLU A 25 23.85 10.47 18.22
N ILE A 26 24.04 9.38 18.96
CA ILE A 26 24.43 8.08 18.37
C ILE A 26 23.38 7.59 17.37
N ALA A 27 22.09 7.67 17.71
CA ALA A 27 21.01 7.24 16.84
C ALA A 27 20.92 8.11 15.58
N LYS A 28 21.10 9.42 15.72
CA LYS A 28 21.15 10.38 14.62
C LYS A 28 22.29 10.09 13.66
N GLU A 29 23.52 9.91 14.16
CA GLU A 29 24.68 9.53 13.34
C GLU A 29 24.45 8.21 12.60
N LYS A 30 23.87 7.21 13.27
CA LYS A 30 23.58 5.91 12.66
C LYS A 30 22.56 6.02 11.53
N ILE A 31 21.52 6.85 11.70
CA ILE A 31 20.49 7.08 10.66
C ILE A 31 21.10 7.85 9.48
N GLU A 32 21.95 8.84 9.73
CA GLU A 32 22.66 9.55 8.66
C GLU A 32 23.62 8.62 7.91
N ALA A 33 24.28 7.68 8.58
CA ALA A 33 25.11 6.67 7.94
C ALA A 33 24.31 5.74 7.01
N VAL A 34 23.08 5.35 7.40
CA VAL A 34 22.16 4.63 6.51
C VAL A 34 21.87 5.45 5.27
N ARG A 35 21.61 6.75 5.42
CA ARG A 35 21.28 7.66 4.32
C ARG A 35 22.46 7.89 3.35
N LEU A 36 23.68 8.05 3.88
CA LEU A 36 24.87 8.41 3.10
C LEU A 36 25.63 7.23 2.50
N GLY A 37 25.45 6.00 3.02
CA GLY A 37 26.11 4.80 2.49
C GLY A 37 25.48 4.23 1.21
N SER A 38 24.59 4.99 0.56
CA SER A 38 23.71 4.61 -0.54
C SER A 38 24.42 3.99 -1.75
N SER A 39 25.70 4.28 -1.98
CA SER A 39 26.42 3.89 -3.20
C SER A 39 27.12 2.53 -3.15
N SER A 40 27.08 1.79 -2.04
CA SER A 40 27.80 0.50 -1.92
C SER A 40 27.13 -0.53 -0.99
N ILE A 41 25.92 -0.25 -0.49
CA ILE A 41 25.25 -1.10 0.50
C ILE A 41 24.30 -2.06 -0.20
N ASP A 42 24.45 -3.36 0.08
CA ASP A 42 23.49 -4.37 -0.39
C ASP A 42 22.21 -4.41 0.48
N SER A 43 21.16 -5.05 -0.02
CA SER A 43 19.86 -5.16 0.67
C SER A 43 19.98 -5.76 2.09
N LYS A 44 20.91 -6.70 2.31
CA LYS A 44 21.11 -7.36 3.62
C LYS A 44 21.79 -6.41 4.61
N GLN A 45 22.78 -5.66 4.16
CA GLN A 45 23.47 -4.64 4.94
C GLN A 45 22.53 -3.51 5.32
N LEU A 46 21.67 -3.04 4.40
CA LEU A 46 20.63 -2.06 4.70
C LEU A 46 19.69 -2.58 5.81
N ALA A 47 19.18 -3.81 5.67
CA ALA A 47 18.31 -4.42 6.67
C ALA A 47 18.97 -4.51 8.06
N ASN A 48 20.26 -4.86 8.11
CA ASN A 48 21.02 -4.92 9.36
C ASN A 48 21.18 -3.53 9.99
N HIS A 49 21.56 -2.52 9.22
CA HIS A 49 21.70 -1.16 9.74
C HIS A 49 20.37 -0.57 10.23
N VAL A 50 19.28 -0.82 9.52
CA VAL A 50 17.93 -0.43 9.96
C VAL A 50 17.56 -1.13 11.26
N LYS A 51 17.85 -2.44 11.39
CA LYS A 51 17.58 -3.21 12.62
C LYS A 51 18.39 -2.69 13.82
N GLU A 52 19.65 -2.31 13.62
CA GLU A 52 20.50 -1.69 14.64
C GLU A 52 19.96 -0.33 15.08
N ALA A 53 19.60 0.54 14.13
CA ALA A 53 19.01 1.85 14.43
C ALA A 53 17.67 1.71 15.17
N GLN A 54 16.81 0.76 14.76
CA GLN A 54 15.57 0.44 15.48
C GLN A 54 15.82 -0.09 16.90
N ARG A 55 16.92 -0.83 17.13
CA ARG A 55 17.29 -1.28 18.48
C ARG A 55 17.68 -0.09 19.37
N LEU A 56 18.43 0.87 18.84
CA LEU A 56 18.78 2.11 19.55
C LEU A 56 17.52 2.93 19.88
N LEU A 57 16.61 3.11 18.93
CA LEU A 57 15.35 3.83 19.15
C LEU A 57 14.47 3.17 20.21
N ARG A 58 14.40 1.83 20.24
CA ARG A 58 13.71 1.09 21.31
C ARG A 58 14.36 1.29 22.67
N SER A 59 15.69 1.33 22.73
CA SER A 59 16.43 1.62 23.96
C SER A 59 16.13 3.03 24.48
N MET A 60 16.12 4.02 23.59
CA MET A 60 15.73 5.40 23.93
C MET A 60 14.28 5.47 24.43
N GLN A 61 13.33 4.79 23.77
CA GLN A 61 11.94 4.74 24.23
C GLN A 61 11.81 4.12 25.62
N ALA A 62 12.50 3.00 25.88
CA ALA A 62 12.50 2.37 27.19
C ALA A 62 13.02 3.31 28.29
N LYS A 63 14.15 3.99 28.04
CA LYS A 63 14.70 4.98 28.98
C LYS A 63 13.82 6.20 29.17
N ASN A 64 13.18 6.69 28.11
CA ASN A 64 12.24 7.81 28.22
C ASN A 64 10.99 7.41 29.03
N ASN A 65 10.54 6.16 28.91
CA ASN A 65 9.46 5.63 29.75
C ASN A 65 9.89 5.53 31.22
N SER A 66 11.14 5.11 31.50
CA SER A 66 11.71 5.13 32.86
C SER A 66 11.80 6.56 33.42
N LEU A 67 12.22 7.54 32.60
CA LEU A 67 12.26 8.95 32.99
C LEU A 67 10.85 9.48 33.28
N LYS A 68 9.86 9.06 32.50
CA LYS A 68 8.44 9.40 32.70
C LYS A 68 7.85 8.81 33.97
N SER A 69 8.26 7.59 34.39
CA SER A 69 7.89 7.06 35.70
C SER A 69 8.60 7.80 36.82
N LEU A 70 9.90 8.07 36.67
CA LEU A 70 10.70 8.78 37.66
C LEU A 70 10.16 10.19 37.95
N ALA A 71 9.70 10.90 36.90
CA ALA A 71 9.06 12.21 37.02
C ALA A 71 7.87 12.23 37.99
N LYS A 72 7.08 11.14 38.05
CA LYS A 72 5.92 11.04 38.95
C LYS A 72 6.32 10.90 40.41
N GLU A 73 7.54 10.44 40.66
CA GLU A 73 8.08 10.18 41.99
C GLU A 73 8.86 11.36 42.56
N ILE A 74 9.09 12.42 41.77
CA ILE A 74 9.74 13.66 42.20
C ILE A 74 8.71 14.51 42.98
N PRO A 75 8.95 14.79 44.27
CA PRO A 75 8.02 15.55 45.10
C PRO A 75 8.08 17.06 44.84
N VAL A 76 9.20 17.56 44.29
CA VAL A 76 9.40 18.99 44.01
C VAL A 76 8.74 19.35 42.68
N LEU A 77 7.73 20.24 42.72
CA LEU A 77 6.93 20.59 41.56
C LEU A 77 7.74 21.20 40.40
N SER A 78 8.71 22.06 40.70
CA SER A 78 9.54 22.73 39.68
C SER A 78 10.40 21.72 38.92
N GLU A 79 11.13 20.87 39.66
CA GLU A 79 11.98 19.81 39.10
C GLU A 79 11.15 18.79 38.32
N ARG A 80 9.99 18.40 38.85
CA ARG A 80 9.06 17.52 38.14
C ARG A 80 8.62 18.11 36.79
N LYS A 81 8.25 19.39 36.75
CA LYS A 81 7.86 20.05 35.50
C LYS A 81 9.02 20.10 34.50
N GLU A 82 10.23 20.33 34.95
CA GLU A 82 11.43 20.30 34.12
C GLU A 82 11.65 18.91 33.51
N VAL A 83 11.54 17.85 34.32
CA VAL A 83 11.64 16.47 33.84
C VAL A 83 10.51 16.12 32.87
N GLU A 84 9.27 16.57 33.11
CA GLU A 84 8.15 16.38 32.19
C GLU A 84 8.39 17.06 30.83
N VAL A 85 8.96 18.27 30.81
CA VAL A 85 9.38 18.96 29.58
C VAL A 85 10.47 18.15 28.85
N ASN A 86 11.44 17.63 29.59
CA ASN A 86 12.50 16.80 29.04
C ASN A 86 11.95 15.51 28.41
N VAL A 87 10.99 14.84 29.07
CA VAL A 87 10.32 13.66 28.53
C VAL A 87 9.60 13.98 27.22
N GLN A 88 8.87 15.09 27.16
CA GLN A 88 8.18 15.51 25.92
C GLN A 88 9.17 15.86 24.80
N SER A 89 10.30 16.48 25.14
CA SER A 89 11.38 16.77 24.17
C SER A 89 11.94 15.47 23.58
N HIS A 90 12.25 14.50 24.44
CA HIS A 90 12.73 13.18 24.04
C HIS A 90 11.70 12.38 23.22
N GLU A 91 10.41 12.45 23.56
CA GLU A 91 9.33 11.85 22.75
C GLU A 91 9.32 12.44 21.32
N LYS A 92 9.45 13.76 21.19
CA LYS A 92 9.51 14.43 19.87
C LYS A 92 10.77 14.03 19.09
N GLN A 93 11.92 13.97 19.75
CA GLN A 93 13.19 13.56 19.13
C GLN A 93 13.13 12.12 18.63
N ILE A 94 12.63 11.19 19.44
CA ILE A 94 12.45 9.78 19.05
C ILE A 94 11.54 9.67 17.82
N ASN A 95 10.39 10.35 17.83
CA ASN A 95 9.45 10.33 16.71
C ASN A 95 10.06 10.90 15.43
N LEU A 96 10.87 11.97 15.53
CA LEU A 96 11.60 12.53 14.41
C LEU A 96 12.61 11.53 13.84
N LEU A 97 13.41 10.89 14.69
CA LEU A 97 14.40 9.91 14.26
C LEU A 97 13.75 8.66 13.65
N GLN A 98 12.60 8.20 14.17
CA GLN A 98 11.84 7.11 13.57
C GLN A 98 11.39 7.44 12.15
N ARG A 99 10.90 8.66 11.93
CA ARG A 99 10.50 9.13 10.60
C ARG A 99 11.70 9.18 9.65
N LYS A 100 12.81 9.79 10.08
CA LYS A 100 14.04 9.88 9.30
C LYS A 100 14.61 8.51 8.93
N LEU A 101 14.58 7.54 9.86
CA LEU A 101 15.03 6.19 9.58
C LEU A 101 14.17 5.50 8.51
N LYS A 102 12.85 5.70 8.56
CA LYS A 102 11.95 5.18 7.53
C LYS A 102 12.23 5.80 6.17
N GLU A 103 12.32 7.14 6.11
CA GLU A 103 12.64 7.87 4.87
C GLU A 103 13.98 7.41 4.28
N ALA A 104 15.04 7.36 5.10
CA ALA A 104 16.36 6.90 4.67
C ALA A 104 16.34 5.45 4.17
N SER A 105 15.64 4.55 4.88
CA SER A 105 15.51 3.15 4.46
C SER A 105 14.75 3.00 3.14
N ASP A 106 13.67 3.76 2.95
CA ASP A 106 12.85 3.71 1.74
C ASP A 106 13.64 4.26 0.54
N ASP A 107 14.40 5.34 0.72
CA ASP A 107 15.17 5.96 -0.36
C ASP A 107 16.35 5.09 -0.79
N VAL A 108 17.13 4.56 0.15
CA VAL A 108 18.21 3.61 -0.16
C VAL A 108 17.65 2.31 -0.74
N GLY A 109 16.51 1.83 -0.24
CA GLY A 109 15.84 0.64 -0.79
C GLY A 109 15.42 0.82 -2.25
N LYS A 110 14.92 2.00 -2.63
CA LYS A 110 14.61 2.33 -4.03
C LYS A 110 15.87 2.39 -4.89
N GLU A 111 16.96 2.91 -4.35
CA GLU A 111 18.25 3.00 -5.04
C GLU A 111 18.84 1.62 -5.31
N ILE A 112 18.90 0.74 -4.30
CA ILE A 112 19.31 -0.66 -4.44
C ILE A 112 18.44 -1.37 -5.49
N ALA A 113 17.11 -1.23 -5.41
CA ALA A 113 16.20 -1.83 -6.40
C ALA A 113 16.39 -1.25 -7.81
N ALA A 114 16.81 0.01 -7.94
CA ALA A 114 17.15 0.60 -9.23
C ALA A 114 18.50 0.06 -9.75
N GLU A 115 19.49 -0.12 -8.87
CA GLU A 115 20.79 -0.70 -9.19
C GLU A 115 20.68 -2.16 -9.58
N ASP A 116 19.93 -2.99 -8.84
CA ASP A 116 19.64 -4.38 -9.19
C ASP A 116 18.99 -4.50 -10.58
N ARG A 117 18.04 -3.60 -10.89
CA ARG A 117 17.43 -3.54 -12.23
C ARG A 117 18.45 -3.15 -13.30
N ARG A 118 19.36 -2.21 -13.03
CA ARG A 118 20.45 -1.85 -13.97
C ARG A 118 21.42 -3.01 -14.16
N ALA A 119 21.77 -3.73 -13.09
CA ALA A 119 22.63 -4.91 -13.10
C ALA A 119 22.06 -6.05 -13.95
N LEU A 120 20.76 -6.32 -13.84
CA LEU A 120 20.07 -7.31 -14.68
C LEU A 120 20.03 -6.91 -16.16
N LEU A 121 20.10 -5.62 -16.44
CA LEU A 121 20.15 -5.08 -17.78
C LEU A 121 21.57 -4.97 -18.33
N LEU A 122 22.63 -5.40 -17.64
CA LEU A 122 23.99 -5.38 -18.20
C LEU A 122 24.23 -6.62 -19.09
N THR A 123 24.58 -6.41 -20.36
CA THR A 123 25.04 -7.50 -21.24
C THR A 123 26.47 -7.91 -20.87
N LYS A 124 26.91 -9.08 -21.36
CA LYS A 124 28.29 -9.57 -21.21
C LYS A 124 29.37 -8.58 -21.68
N ASP A 125 29.02 -7.63 -22.55
CA ASP A 125 29.93 -6.60 -23.07
C ASP A 125 29.96 -5.32 -22.20
N GLY A 126 29.30 -5.32 -21.03
CA GLY A 126 29.20 -4.15 -20.15
C GLY A 126 28.29 -3.03 -20.70
N LYS A 127 27.60 -3.28 -21.81
CA LYS A 127 26.59 -2.37 -22.35
C LYS A 127 25.25 -2.67 -21.69
N LEU A 128 24.49 -1.65 -21.35
CA LEU A 128 23.11 -1.85 -20.92
C LEU A 128 22.33 -2.46 -22.11
N ALA A 129 21.80 -3.66 -21.92
CA ALA A 129 20.76 -4.36 -22.67
C ALA A 129 19.43 -3.58 -22.68
N THR A 130 19.47 -2.26 -22.64
CA THR A 130 18.35 -1.44 -23.07
C THR A 130 18.32 -1.55 -24.58
N GLY A 131 17.64 -2.57 -25.11
CA GLY A 131 17.23 -2.57 -26.51
C GLY A 131 16.38 -1.33 -26.75
N SER A 132 17.00 -0.23 -27.18
CA SER A 132 16.34 1.02 -27.60
C SER A 132 15.22 1.57 -26.69
N VAL A 133 15.20 1.29 -25.40
CA VAL A 133 14.33 2.01 -24.46
C VAL A 133 15.10 3.21 -23.94
N LYS A 134 15.21 4.24 -24.80
CA LYS A 134 15.38 5.60 -24.29
C LYS A 134 14.28 5.79 -23.27
N VAL A 135 14.64 6.07 -22.02
CA VAL A 135 13.70 6.59 -21.01
C VAL A 135 13.30 7.97 -21.53
N ALA A 136 12.36 7.98 -22.48
CA ALA A 136 11.67 9.16 -22.92
C ALA A 136 11.10 9.81 -21.67
N ALA A 137 11.32 11.12 -21.56
CA ALA A 137 10.99 11.94 -20.42
C ALA A 137 9.64 11.54 -19.81
N HIS A 138 9.55 11.55 -18.48
CA HIS A 138 8.40 11.08 -17.71
C HIS A 138 7.03 11.53 -18.25
N GLU A 139 6.97 12.68 -18.94
CA GLU A 139 5.81 13.21 -19.66
C GLU A 139 5.37 12.35 -20.86
N GLU A 140 6.28 11.85 -21.68
CA GLU A 140 5.94 11.03 -22.84
C GLU A 140 5.39 9.65 -22.42
N ARG A 141 5.90 9.10 -21.31
CA ARG A 141 5.35 7.89 -20.70
C ARG A 141 3.96 8.11 -20.11
N ALA A 142 3.73 9.25 -19.46
CA ALA A 142 2.41 9.60 -18.93
C ALA A 142 1.37 9.77 -20.06
N ASN A 143 1.75 10.44 -21.16
CA ASN A 143 0.89 10.61 -22.32
C ASN A 143 0.55 9.28 -23.01
N ARG A 144 1.54 8.37 -23.15
CA ARG A 144 1.29 7.03 -23.71
C ARG A 144 0.39 6.17 -22.82
N LEU A 145 0.49 6.30 -21.50
CA LEU A 145 -0.40 5.60 -20.56
C LEU A 145 -1.82 6.17 -20.61
N GLN A 146 -1.97 7.50 -20.72
CA GLN A 146 -3.29 8.12 -20.93
C GLN A 146 -3.93 7.69 -22.25
N ASP A 147 -3.15 7.64 -23.34
CA ASP A 147 -3.64 7.18 -24.64
C ASP A 147 -4.03 5.68 -24.60
N LEU A 148 -3.29 4.86 -23.85
CA LEU A 148 -3.65 3.45 -23.62
C LEU A 148 -4.96 3.32 -22.84
N VAL A 149 -5.15 4.10 -21.76
CA VAL A 149 -6.39 4.12 -20.99
C VAL A 149 -7.57 4.56 -21.85
N ALA A 150 -7.39 5.59 -22.69
CA ALA A 150 -8.42 6.03 -23.63
C ALA A 150 -8.80 4.93 -24.64
N LYS A 151 -7.81 4.19 -25.16
CA LYS A 151 -8.07 3.04 -26.06
C LYS A 151 -8.77 1.89 -25.35
N MET A 152 -8.40 1.58 -24.11
CA MET A 152 -9.07 0.56 -23.31
C MET A 152 -10.52 0.96 -23.00
N SER A 153 -10.78 2.23 -22.68
CA SER A 153 -12.15 2.74 -22.48
C SER A 153 -13.00 2.54 -23.74
N ARG A 154 -12.48 2.90 -24.93
CA ARG A 154 -13.18 2.69 -26.19
C ARG A 154 -13.45 1.21 -26.49
N GLN A 155 -12.53 0.32 -26.13
CA GLN A 155 -12.74 -1.12 -26.27
C GLN A 155 -13.83 -1.64 -25.32
N VAL A 156 -13.89 -1.14 -24.09
CA VAL A 156 -14.97 -1.46 -23.14
C VAL A 156 -16.31 -0.95 -23.67
N ASP A 157 -16.39 0.31 -24.11
CA ASP A 157 -17.62 0.90 -24.67
C ASP A 157 -18.10 0.12 -25.91
N SER A 158 -17.19 -0.27 -26.80
CA SER A 158 -17.49 -1.12 -27.96
C SER A 158 -17.97 -2.51 -27.54
N GLY A 159 -17.41 -3.08 -26.47
CA GLY A 159 -17.86 -4.35 -25.90
C GLY A 159 -19.26 -4.26 -25.31
N GLU A 160 -19.58 -3.18 -24.59
CA GLU A 160 -20.91 -2.91 -24.05
C GLU A 160 -21.96 -2.76 -25.14
N GLN A 161 -21.64 -2.05 -26.23
CA GLN A 161 -22.53 -1.93 -27.39
C GLN A 161 -22.76 -3.27 -28.09
N ALA A 162 -21.72 -4.11 -28.22
CA ALA A 162 -21.85 -5.45 -28.79
C ALA A 162 -22.72 -6.36 -27.89
N MET A 163 -22.51 -6.31 -26.57
CA MET A 163 -23.35 -7.04 -25.60
C MET A 163 -24.81 -6.57 -25.63
N SER A 164 -25.05 -5.26 -25.70
CA SER A 164 -26.41 -4.70 -25.84
C SER A 164 -27.09 -5.18 -27.13
N SER A 165 -26.33 -5.23 -28.24
CA SER A 165 -26.82 -5.76 -29.53
C SER A 165 -27.14 -7.26 -29.46
N LEU A 166 -26.35 -8.05 -28.72
CA LEU A 166 -26.61 -9.47 -28.49
C LEU A 166 -27.86 -9.67 -27.63
N VAL A 167 -28.06 -8.88 -26.57
CA VAL A 167 -29.28 -8.93 -25.75
C VAL A 167 -30.50 -8.57 -26.60
N HIS A 168 -30.40 -7.53 -27.43
CA HIS A 168 -31.47 -7.17 -28.35
C HIS A 168 -31.77 -8.29 -29.36
N SER A 169 -30.73 -8.90 -29.94
CA SER A 169 -30.88 -10.03 -30.87
C SER A 169 -31.53 -11.25 -30.20
N SER A 170 -31.17 -11.53 -28.95
CA SER A 170 -31.79 -12.58 -28.12
C SER A 170 -33.27 -12.29 -27.86
N SER A 171 -33.62 -11.02 -27.57
CA SER A 171 -35.01 -10.60 -27.40
C SER A 171 -35.83 -10.77 -28.67
N VAL A 172 -35.25 -10.45 -29.85
CA VAL A 172 -35.92 -10.66 -31.15
C VAL A 172 -36.17 -12.15 -31.39
N LEU A 173 -35.19 -13.01 -31.12
CA LEU A 173 -35.37 -14.46 -31.24
C LEU A 173 -36.48 -15.00 -30.32
N GLY A 174 -36.55 -14.50 -29.08
CA GLY A 174 -37.66 -14.82 -28.17
C GLY A 174 -39.02 -14.38 -28.72
N HIS A 175 -39.09 -13.21 -29.36
CA HIS A 175 -40.30 -12.75 -30.03
C HIS A 175 -40.67 -13.62 -31.22
N THR A 176 -39.71 -13.97 -32.10
CA THR A 176 -39.94 -14.88 -33.23
C THR A 176 -40.43 -16.24 -32.77
N GLN A 177 -39.89 -16.78 -31.67
CA GLN A 177 -40.37 -18.04 -31.12
C GLN A 177 -41.83 -17.96 -30.65
N ASN A 178 -42.19 -16.88 -29.94
CA ASN A 178 -43.58 -16.65 -29.52
C ASN A 178 -44.52 -16.49 -30.71
N GLU A 179 -44.10 -15.79 -31.78
CA GLU A 179 -44.87 -15.68 -33.01
C GLU A 179 -45.05 -17.05 -33.70
N TYR A 180 -44.01 -17.88 -33.72
CA TYR A 180 -44.07 -19.23 -34.28
C TYR A 180 -45.04 -20.12 -33.50
N ASP A 181 -45.01 -20.07 -32.17
CA ASP A 181 -45.94 -20.82 -31.32
C ASP A 181 -47.39 -20.34 -31.49
N ASN A 182 -47.60 -19.03 -31.65
CA ASN A 182 -48.92 -18.47 -31.94
C ASN A 182 -49.45 -18.93 -33.31
N GLN A 183 -48.61 -18.90 -34.35
CA GLN A 183 -48.97 -19.42 -35.69
C GLN A 183 -49.26 -20.92 -35.66
N LYS A 184 -48.48 -21.71 -34.91
CA LYS A 184 -48.75 -23.13 -34.69
C LYS A 184 -50.11 -23.35 -34.02
N GLY A 185 -50.47 -22.51 -33.05
CA GLY A 185 -51.81 -22.49 -32.43
C GLY A 185 -52.92 -22.19 -33.43
N HIS A 186 -52.74 -21.22 -34.33
CA HIS A 186 -53.72 -20.95 -35.39
C HIS A 186 -53.86 -22.10 -36.39
N ILE A 187 -52.78 -22.79 -36.74
CA ILE A 187 -52.80 -23.96 -37.63
C ILE A 187 -53.52 -25.14 -36.94
N SER A 188 -53.25 -25.40 -35.65
CA SER A 188 -53.92 -26.48 -34.92
C SER A 188 -55.40 -26.20 -34.67
N VAL A 189 -55.78 -24.95 -34.38
CA VAL A 189 -57.18 -24.54 -34.25
C VAL A 189 -57.91 -24.58 -35.61
N SER A 190 -57.23 -24.26 -36.72
CA SER A 190 -57.80 -24.40 -38.08
C SER A 190 -58.04 -25.86 -38.48
N LYS A 191 -57.33 -26.82 -37.86
CA LYS A 191 -57.60 -28.26 -38.00
C LYS A 191 -58.77 -28.76 -37.14
N CYS A 192 -59.27 -27.95 -36.22
CA CYS A 192 -60.40 -28.25 -35.34
C CYS A 192 -61.55 -27.22 -35.48
N ALA A 193 -61.71 -26.59 -36.64
CA ALA A 193 -62.93 -25.85 -36.96
C ALA A 193 -64.01 -26.85 -37.48
N PRO A 194 -65.23 -26.84 -36.92
CA PRO A 194 -66.22 -27.89 -37.14
C PRO A 194 -66.88 -27.74 -38.51
N GLN A 195 -66.57 -28.66 -39.43
CA GLN A 195 -67.52 -28.97 -40.50
C GLN A 195 -68.60 -29.87 -39.92
N TYR A 196 -69.85 -29.46 -40.12
CA TYR A 196 -71.08 -30.18 -39.84
C TYR A 196 -70.96 -31.70 -40.08
N PHE A 197 -71.28 -32.48 -39.04
CA PHE A 197 -71.46 -33.95 -38.99
C PHE A 197 -72.49 -34.48 -40.04
N PRO A 198 -72.65 -35.82 -40.28
CA PRO A 198 -72.27 -36.96 -39.42
C PRO A 198 -71.68 -38.21 -40.12
N HIS A 199 -70.83 -38.98 -39.40
CA HIS A 199 -71.00 -40.43 -39.10
C HIS A 199 -69.66 -41.11 -38.76
N HIS A 200 -69.66 -41.84 -37.62
CA HIS A 200 -68.79 -42.97 -37.17
C HIS A 200 -67.26 -42.79 -37.27
N GLU A 201 -66.39 -43.08 -36.30
CA GLU A 201 -66.45 -43.77 -35.00
C GLU A 201 -65.07 -43.57 -34.34
N ASN A 202 -65.05 -43.43 -33.01
CA ASN A 202 -63.98 -43.81 -32.08
C ASN A 202 -62.52 -43.34 -32.29
N CYS A 203 -62.15 -42.23 -31.63
CA CYS A 203 -60.83 -42.11 -31.00
C CYS A 203 -60.96 -42.52 -29.52
N GLY A 204 -60.62 -43.78 -29.22
CA GLY A 204 -60.40 -44.26 -27.86
C GLY A 204 -59.01 -43.89 -27.34
N PHE A 205 -58.93 -43.78 -26.01
CA PHE A 205 -57.82 -43.39 -25.14
C PHE A 205 -56.39 -43.72 -25.58
#